data_AF-A0A9E0YL69-F1
#
_entry.id   AF-A0A9E0YL69-F1
#
_cell.length_a   1.000
_cell.length_b   1.000
_cell.length_c   1.000
_cell.angle_alpha   90.00
_cell.angle_beta   90.00
_cell.angle_gamma   90.00
#
_symmetry.space_group_name_H-M   'P 1'
#
loop_
_entity.id
_entity.type
_entity.pdbx_description
1 polymer ?
#
loop_
_entity_poly.entity_id
_entity_poly.type
_entity_poly.pdbx_seq_one_letter_code
_entity_poly.pdbx_strand_id
1 'polypeptide(L)'
;MKKTITITFCIVIALVLAGAPIGLSQEDFSADLLIEELNRAENLINSGEISQALDSLLGVRSILDSKIKELSKAAGTETDLGPSGSRVKIGYVNAKEAFTVFTQAVEEERKSAKEKSEELISLREEVLKGEISESDYKRQRDVLQAERLKAQLEIDIAMLDKMLQAEGFESVSGRLFDIKEQVGPIVDELEKVLEDIREGTAVPEEVSQTLSQIRRQYDQLDNLLTSLIEKKIFQITNLRAEEEGYDLVLRQENVVLYRNSDKIDDLTEMTKKALREEIGSK
;
A
#
# COMPACT_ATOMS: atom_id res chain seq x y z
N MET A 1 18.97 -26.71 -23.22
CA MET A 1 18.01 -25.62 -22.99
C MET A 1 17.44 -25.78 -21.57
N LYS A 2 17.97 -25.06 -20.59
CA LYS A 2 17.46 -25.05 -19.21
C LYS A 2 16.36 -24.00 -19.13
N LYS A 3 15.12 -24.39 -18.84
CA LYS A 3 14.02 -23.47 -18.58
C LYS A 3 14.19 -22.93 -17.16
N THR A 4 14.51 -21.65 -17.03
CA THR A 4 14.45 -20.93 -15.76
C THR A 4 12.97 -20.77 -15.40
N ILE A 5 12.50 -21.54 -14.42
CA ILE A 5 11.17 -21.36 -13.85
C ILE A 5 11.33 -20.34 -12.73
N THR A 6 10.96 -19.09 -12.99
CA THR A 6 10.88 -18.05 -11.97
C THR A 6 9.67 -18.35 -11.09
N ILE A 7 9.90 -18.96 -9.93
CA ILE A 7 8.86 -19.14 -8.89
C ILE A 7 9.03 -17.98 -7.93
N THR A 8 8.20 -16.94 -8.08
CA THR A 8 8.09 -15.86 -7.11
C THR A 8 7.38 -16.39 -5.87
N PHE A 9 8.13 -16.69 -4.81
CA PHE A 9 7.59 -17.13 -3.52
C PHE A 9 7.56 -15.92 -2.58
N CYS A 10 6.39 -15.31 -2.40
CA CYS A 10 6.22 -14.24 -1.41
C CYS A 10 6.10 -14.85 -0.01
N ILE A 11 7.22 -14.92 0.71
CA ILE A 11 7.21 -15.17 2.15
C ILE A 11 6.98 -13.82 2.84
N VAL A 12 5.73 -13.54 3.20
CA VAL A 12 5.38 -12.38 4.05
C VAL A 12 5.17 -12.91 5.46
N ILE A 13 6.18 -12.78 6.31
CA ILE A 13 6.05 -13.02 7.76
C ILE A 13 6.02 -11.67 8.45
N ALA A 14 4.88 -11.39 9.08
CA ALA A 14 4.66 -10.21 9.91
C ALA A 14 5.50 -10.30 11.19
N LEU A 15 6.34 -9.29 11.45
CA LEU A 15 6.91 -9.01 12.76
C LEU A 15 6.68 -7.54 13.08
N VAL A 16 5.62 -7.27 13.85
CA VAL A 16 5.48 -6.05 14.63
C VAL A 16 5.43 -6.46 16.09
N LEU A 17 6.62 -6.55 16.71
CA LEU A 17 6.77 -6.54 18.16
C LEU A 17 7.79 -5.46 18.51
N ALA A 18 7.32 -4.22 18.56
CA ALA A 18 8.01 -3.14 19.26
C ALA A 18 6.95 -2.15 19.73
N GLY A 19 6.54 -2.26 20.99
CA GLY A 19 5.67 -1.26 21.60
C GLY A 19 4.73 -1.72 22.72
N ALA A 20 5.16 -2.58 23.64
CA ALA A 20 4.50 -2.69 24.95
C ALA A 20 5.55 -2.98 26.03
N PRO A 21 5.69 -2.13 27.08
CA PRO A 21 6.56 -2.43 28.19
C PRO A 21 5.83 -3.37 29.14
N ILE A 22 5.92 -4.68 28.88
CA ILE A 22 5.55 -5.68 29.87
C ILE A 22 6.86 -6.23 30.42
N GLY A 23 7.11 -5.96 31.70
CA GLY A 23 8.26 -6.48 32.44
C GLY A 23 8.24 -8.00 32.48
N LEU A 24 8.92 -8.61 31.52
CA LEU A 24 9.33 -10.01 31.52
C LEU A 24 10.84 -10.02 31.25
N SER A 25 11.55 -10.83 32.02
CA SER A 25 13.00 -10.96 32.00
C SER A 25 13.54 -11.09 30.58
N GLN A 26 14.43 -10.15 30.27
CA GLN A 26 15.10 -9.92 29.00
C GLN A 26 16.17 -10.99 28.74
N GLU A 27 15.76 -12.22 28.47
CA GLU A 27 16.61 -13.20 27.77
C GLU A 27 16.09 -13.35 26.33
N ASP A 28 16.62 -12.47 25.48
CA ASP A 28 16.91 -12.58 24.04
C ASP A 28 16.00 -13.46 23.16
N PHE A 29 14.77 -12.99 22.95
CA PHE A 29 14.16 -13.18 21.63
C PHE A 29 14.54 -11.98 20.76
N SER A 30 15.68 -12.05 20.08
CA SER A 30 16.03 -11.00 19.12
C SER A 30 15.27 -11.24 17.82
N ALA A 31 14.40 -10.28 17.48
CA ALA A 31 13.81 -10.20 16.15
C ALA A 31 14.89 -10.22 15.05
N ASP A 32 16.11 -9.78 15.37
CA ASP A 32 17.25 -9.79 14.47
C ASP A 32 17.63 -11.21 14.04
N LEU A 33 17.51 -12.22 14.93
CA LEU A 33 17.82 -13.60 14.59
C LEU A 33 16.82 -14.19 13.58
N LEU A 34 15.53 -13.83 13.71
CA LEU A 34 14.51 -14.25 12.75
C LEU A 34 14.68 -13.57 11.40
N ILE A 35 15.02 -12.28 11.41
CA ILE A 35 15.31 -11.52 10.19
C ILE A 35 16.55 -12.07 9.49
N GLU A 36 17.60 -12.41 10.24
CA GLU A 36 18.84 -12.98 9.71
C GLU A 36 18.60 -14.34 9.04
N GLU A 37 17.87 -15.25 9.68
CA GLU A 37 17.57 -16.58 9.09
C GLU A 37 16.59 -16.49 7.90
N LEU A 38 15.69 -15.51 7.87
CA LEU A 38 14.83 -15.26 6.70
C LEU A 38 15.62 -14.72 5.51
N ASN A 39 16.49 -13.73 5.75
CA ASN A 39 17.38 -13.21 4.71
C ASN A 39 18.34 -14.29 4.20
N ARG A 40 18.80 -15.19 5.08
CA ARG A 40 19.62 -16.34 4.70
C ARG A 40 18.86 -17.30 3.79
N ALA A 41 17.61 -17.65 4.14
CA ALA A 41 16.77 -18.51 3.32
C ALA A 41 16.49 -17.90 1.94
N GLU A 42 16.22 -16.59 1.88
CA GLU A 42 16.02 -15.87 0.62
C GLU A 42 17.26 -15.93 -0.28
N ASN A 43 18.44 -15.66 0.28
CA ASN A 43 19.70 -15.75 -0.46
C ASN A 43 19.99 -17.17 -0.99
N LEU A 44 19.68 -18.21 -0.21
CA LEU A 44 19.83 -19.62 -0.62
C LEU A 44 18.83 -20.02 -1.72
N ILE A 45 17.62 -19.46 -1.72
CA ILE A 45 16.64 -19.65 -2.81
C ILE A 45 17.16 -19.01 -4.09
N ASN A 46 17.66 -17.78 -4.00
CA ASN A 46 18.20 -17.04 -5.14
C ASN A 46 19.45 -17.69 -5.74
N SER A 47 20.22 -18.44 -4.94
CA SER A 47 21.37 -19.23 -5.43
C SER A 47 21.01 -20.63 -5.93
N GLY A 48 19.74 -21.06 -5.80
CA GLY A 48 19.26 -22.37 -6.23
C GLY A 48 19.51 -23.51 -5.22
N GLU A 49 19.92 -23.19 -3.99
CA GLU A 49 20.18 -24.14 -2.89
C GLU A 49 18.92 -24.46 -2.08
N ILE A 50 17.88 -24.92 -2.76
CA ILE A 50 16.52 -25.06 -2.22
C ILE A 50 16.45 -25.93 -0.96
N SER A 51 17.26 -27.00 -0.87
CA SER A 51 17.25 -27.88 0.32
C SER A 51 17.73 -27.15 1.58
N GLN A 52 18.76 -26.30 1.45
CA GLN A 52 19.31 -25.57 2.60
C GLN A 52 18.40 -24.42 3.02
N ALA A 53 17.75 -23.76 2.05
CA ALA A 53 16.72 -22.76 2.35
C ALA A 53 15.56 -23.36 3.13
N LEU A 54 15.15 -24.59 2.80
CA LEU A 54 14.07 -25.30 3.48
C LEU A 54 14.45 -25.63 4.93
N ASP A 55 15.70 -26.01 5.18
CA ASP A 55 16.22 -26.25 6.53
C ASP A 55 16.26 -24.95 7.37
N SER A 56 16.67 -23.82 6.80
CA SER A 56 16.60 -22.51 7.48
C SER A 56 15.16 -22.10 7.82
N LEU A 57 14.21 -22.30 6.90
CA LEU A 57 12.80 -22.01 7.16
C LEU A 57 12.18 -22.94 8.23
N LEU A 58 12.59 -24.20 8.28
CA LEU A 58 12.22 -25.12 9.37
C LEU A 58 12.79 -24.67 10.71
N GLY A 59 14.00 -24.12 10.73
CA GLY A 59 14.61 -23.48 11.90
C GLY A 59 13.78 -22.30 12.41
N VAL A 60 13.42 -21.37 11.52
CA VAL A 60 12.54 -20.22 11.83
C VAL A 60 11.20 -20.69 12.40
N ARG A 61 10.60 -21.71 11.79
CA ARG A 61 9.35 -22.29 12.28
C ARG A 61 9.49 -22.87 13.69
N SER A 62 10.57 -23.58 13.98
CA SER A 62 10.81 -24.16 15.31
C SER A 62 10.96 -23.07 16.38
N ILE A 63 11.61 -21.95 16.06
CA ILE A 63 11.76 -20.79 16.95
C ILE A 63 10.39 -20.16 17.24
N LEU A 64 9.57 -19.96 16.20
CA LEU A 64 8.22 -19.43 16.33
C LEU A 64 7.31 -20.36 17.14
N ASP A 65 7.33 -21.68 16.88
CA ASP A 65 6.53 -22.67 17.62
C ASP A 65 6.92 -22.69 19.11
N SER A 66 8.21 -22.55 19.42
CA SER A 66 8.67 -22.42 20.81
C SER A 66 8.14 -21.15 21.47
N LYS A 67 8.15 -20.01 20.76
CA LYS A 67 7.66 -18.75 21.31
C LYS A 67 6.15 -18.73 21.50
N ILE A 68 5.41 -19.30 20.56
CA ILE A 68 3.96 -19.51 20.68
C ILE A 68 3.68 -20.37 21.91
N LYS A 69 4.48 -21.41 22.16
CA LYS A 69 4.35 -22.27 23.34
C LYS A 69 4.65 -21.51 24.64
N GLU A 70 5.69 -20.67 24.68
CA GLU A 70 5.99 -19.80 25.82
C GLU A 70 4.87 -18.81 26.10
N LEU A 71 4.38 -18.11 25.07
CA LEU A 71 3.28 -17.17 25.19
C LEU A 71 1.99 -17.88 25.61
N SER A 72 1.75 -19.11 25.12
CA SER A 72 0.60 -19.92 25.55
C SER A 72 0.71 -20.41 26.99
N LYS A 73 1.93 -20.59 27.52
CA LYS A 73 2.18 -20.89 28.94
C LYS A 73 2.05 -19.66 29.82
N ALA A 74 2.56 -18.51 29.37
CA ALA A 74 2.30 -17.23 30.00
C ALA A 74 0.79 -16.91 30.01
N ALA A 75 0.06 -17.41 29.02
CA ALA A 75 -1.40 -17.34 28.91
C ALA A 75 -2.13 -18.57 29.51
N GLY A 76 -1.45 -19.52 30.14
CA GLY A 76 -2.00 -20.84 30.48
C GLY A 76 -2.42 -21.02 31.95
N THR A 77 -3.71 -20.82 32.20
CA THR A 77 -4.64 -21.65 33.00
C THR A 77 -4.27 -22.21 34.40
N GLU A 78 -5.20 -21.99 35.34
CA GLU A 78 -5.45 -22.71 36.61
C GLU A 78 -4.82 -22.19 37.91
N THR A 79 -5.13 -20.94 38.28
CA THR A 79 -5.54 -20.61 39.66
C THR A 79 -6.49 -19.42 39.61
N ASP A 80 -7.73 -19.62 40.05
CA ASP A 80 -8.58 -18.58 40.63
C ASP A 80 -8.96 -17.40 39.71
N LEU A 81 -9.69 -17.68 38.62
CA LEU A 81 -10.49 -16.64 37.97
C LEU A 81 -11.73 -16.35 38.83
N GLY A 82 -11.58 -15.38 39.72
CA GLY A 82 -12.72 -14.62 40.24
C GLY A 82 -13.59 -14.06 39.09
N PRO A 83 -14.84 -13.70 39.36
CA PRO A 83 -15.87 -13.44 38.34
C PRO A 83 -15.73 -12.08 37.61
N SER A 84 -14.55 -11.77 37.08
CA SER A 84 -14.26 -10.53 36.33
C SER A 84 -13.15 -10.68 35.27
N GLY A 85 -13.04 -11.82 34.58
CA GLY A 85 -12.07 -12.01 33.49
C GLY A 85 -12.54 -11.37 32.17
N SER A 86 -12.00 -10.21 31.80
CA SER A 86 -12.28 -9.58 30.50
C SER A 86 -11.79 -10.48 29.37
N ARG A 87 -12.72 -10.88 28.49
CA ARG A 87 -12.41 -11.67 27.29
C ARG A 87 -11.65 -10.76 26.32
N VAL A 88 -10.46 -11.18 25.89
CA VAL A 88 -9.67 -10.48 24.86
C VAL A 88 -10.53 -10.24 23.63
N LYS A 89 -10.67 -8.98 23.22
CA LYS A 89 -11.38 -8.56 22.00
C LYS A 89 -10.38 -8.31 20.88
N ILE A 90 -10.56 -9.00 19.77
CA ILE A 90 -9.68 -8.91 18.60
C ILE A 90 -10.51 -8.42 17.41
N GLY A 91 -10.02 -7.42 16.71
CA GLY A 91 -10.61 -6.93 15.48
C GLY A 91 -9.65 -7.08 14.29
N TYR A 92 -10.17 -6.94 13.08
CA TYR A 92 -9.35 -6.75 11.88
C TYR A 92 -9.83 -5.57 11.05
N VAL A 93 -8.95 -5.03 10.21
CA VAL A 93 -9.31 -4.01 9.22
C VAL A 93 -8.79 -4.37 7.83
N ASN A 94 -9.68 -4.29 6.85
CA ASN A 94 -9.32 -4.34 5.44
C ASN A 94 -8.88 -2.96 4.97
N ALA A 95 -7.57 -2.72 5.00
CA ALA A 95 -7.00 -1.42 4.63
C ALA A 95 -7.32 -1.03 3.18
N LYS A 96 -7.35 -1.99 2.25
CA LYS A 96 -7.69 -1.74 0.84
C LYS A 96 -9.13 -1.27 0.69
N GLU A 97 -10.05 -1.86 1.45
CA GLU A 97 -11.43 -1.42 1.44
C GLU A 97 -11.61 -0.08 2.15
N ALA A 98 -10.92 0.15 3.27
CA ALA A 98 -10.91 1.45 3.94
C ALA A 98 -10.34 2.57 3.04
N PHE A 99 -9.34 2.25 2.22
CA PHE A 99 -8.75 3.15 1.23
C PHE A 99 -9.78 3.68 0.23
N THR A 100 -10.88 2.95 -0.02
CA THR A 100 -11.91 3.39 -0.97
C THR A 100 -12.52 4.74 -0.63
N VAL A 101 -12.53 5.12 0.67
CA VAL A 101 -12.99 6.44 1.11
C VAL A 101 -12.20 7.56 0.45
N PHE A 102 -10.88 7.40 0.33
CA PHE A 102 -10.01 8.35 -0.35
C PHE A 102 -10.32 8.38 -1.85
N THR A 103 -10.40 7.23 -2.50
CA THR A 103 -10.71 7.17 -3.94
C THR A 103 -12.09 7.74 -4.30
N GLN A 104 -13.07 7.60 -3.40
CA GLN A 104 -14.40 8.19 -3.55
C GLN A 104 -14.35 9.72 -3.41
N ALA A 105 -13.45 10.24 -2.59
CA ALA A 105 -13.31 11.67 -2.37
C ALA A 105 -12.80 12.40 -3.64
N VAL A 106 -12.11 11.69 -4.53
CA VAL A 106 -11.52 12.19 -5.79
C VAL A 106 -12.13 11.52 -7.04
N GLU A 107 -13.39 11.08 -6.96
CA GLU A 107 -14.01 10.28 -8.02
C GLU A 107 -14.13 11.05 -9.36
N GLU A 108 -14.33 12.37 -9.31
CA GLU A 108 -14.41 13.20 -10.52
C GLU A 108 -13.06 13.24 -11.26
N GLU A 109 -11.96 13.39 -10.52
CA GLU A 109 -10.61 13.35 -11.09
C GLU A 109 -10.29 11.95 -11.66
N ARG A 110 -10.75 10.89 -10.97
CA ARG A 110 -10.60 9.50 -11.45
C ARG A 110 -11.34 9.25 -12.75
N LYS A 111 -12.50 9.88 -12.94
CA LYS A 111 -13.27 9.78 -14.18
C LYS A 111 -12.47 10.33 -15.37
N SER A 112 -11.80 11.47 -15.21
CA SER A 112 -10.94 12.06 -16.25
C SER A 112 -9.81 11.10 -16.68
N ALA A 113 -9.08 10.51 -15.72
CA ALA A 113 -8.01 9.55 -16.04
C ALA A 113 -8.54 8.27 -16.71
N LYS A 114 -9.77 7.85 -16.37
CA LYS A 114 -10.45 6.72 -17.01
C LYS A 114 -10.82 7.05 -18.46
N GLU A 115 -11.41 8.22 -18.72
CA GLU A 115 -11.73 8.69 -20.07
C GLU A 115 -10.48 8.71 -20.97
N LYS A 116 -9.33 9.19 -20.46
CA LYS A 116 -8.05 9.14 -21.20
C LYS A 116 -7.54 7.74 -21.47
N SER A 117 -7.83 6.80 -20.58
CA SER A 117 -7.49 5.39 -20.81
C SER A 117 -8.37 4.75 -21.88
N GLU A 118 -9.65 5.13 -21.95
CA GLU A 118 -10.60 4.70 -22.99
C GLU A 118 -10.24 5.31 -24.36
N GLU A 119 -9.88 6.59 -24.42
CA GLU A 119 -9.37 7.26 -25.64
C GLU A 119 -8.14 6.53 -26.22
N LEU A 120 -7.20 6.09 -25.38
CA LEU A 120 -6.04 5.30 -25.81
C LEU A 120 -6.42 3.92 -26.38
N ILE A 121 -7.49 3.31 -25.89
CA ILE A 121 -8.00 2.04 -26.42
C ILE A 121 -8.63 2.27 -27.78
N SER A 122 -9.52 3.26 -27.90
CA SER A 122 -10.16 3.64 -29.15
C SER A 122 -9.13 3.99 -30.24
N LEU A 123 -8.10 4.76 -29.90
CA LEU A 123 -7.02 5.11 -30.83
C LEU A 123 -6.28 3.87 -31.38
N ARG A 124 -6.12 2.82 -30.56
CA ARG A 124 -5.53 1.54 -31.04
C ARG A 124 -6.45 0.80 -31.99
N GLU A 125 -7.77 0.89 -31.79
CA GLU A 125 -8.72 0.26 -32.70
C GLU A 125 -8.78 0.98 -34.06
N GLU A 126 -8.70 2.31 -34.08
CA GLU A 126 -8.69 3.12 -35.31
C GLU A 126 -7.49 2.77 -36.21
N VAL A 127 -6.28 2.63 -35.64
CA VAL A 127 -5.09 2.23 -36.42
C VAL A 127 -5.21 0.80 -36.94
N LEU A 128 -5.83 -0.12 -36.18
CA LEU A 128 -6.06 -1.50 -36.64
C LEU A 128 -7.09 -1.58 -37.77
N LYS A 129 -8.07 -0.67 -37.80
CA LYS A 129 -9.03 -0.50 -38.89
C LYS A 129 -8.44 0.23 -40.11
N GLY A 130 -7.25 0.82 -39.98
CA GLY A 130 -6.62 1.64 -41.01
C GLY A 130 -7.27 3.01 -41.19
N GLU A 131 -8.01 3.50 -40.18
CA GLU A 131 -8.69 4.80 -40.19
C GLU A 131 -7.70 5.97 -39.98
N ILE A 132 -6.55 5.69 -39.38
CA ILE A 132 -5.46 6.66 -39.14
C ILE A 132 -4.12 6.10 -39.61
N SER A 133 -3.21 7.00 -39.99
CA SER A 133 -1.84 6.63 -40.36
C SER A 133 -1.01 6.23 -39.14
N GLU A 134 0.06 5.45 -39.34
CA GLU A 134 0.98 5.09 -38.24
C GLU A 134 1.65 6.31 -37.60
N SER A 135 1.95 7.34 -38.39
CA SER A 135 2.51 8.60 -37.90
C SER A 135 1.51 9.37 -37.04
N ASP A 136 0.26 9.46 -37.46
CA ASP A 136 -0.79 10.14 -36.70
C ASP A 136 -1.08 9.38 -35.41
N TYR A 137 -1.14 8.05 -35.48
CA TYR A 137 -1.27 7.18 -34.32
C TYR A 137 -0.19 7.44 -33.28
N LYS A 138 1.09 7.49 -33.68
CA LYS A 138 2.21 7.75 -32.76
C LYS A 138 2.05 9.10 -32.06
N ARG A 139 1.80 10.15 -32.83
CA ARG A 139 1.61 11.51 -32.27
C ARG A 139 0.44 11.57 -31.30
N GLN A 140 -0.74 11.08 -31.70
CA GLN A 140 -1.93 11.11 -30.85
C GLN A 140 -1.76 10.25 -29.59
N ARG A 141 -1.10 9.09 -29.72
CA ARG A 141 -0.78 8.22 -28.59
C ARG A 141 0.10 8.93 -27.59
N ASP A 142 1.13 9.65 -28.04
CA ASP A 142 2.07 10.34 -27.15
C ASP A 142 1.36 11.49 -26.39
N VAL A 143 0.49 12.26 -27.07
CA VAL A 143 -0.40 13.24 -26.43
C VAL A 143 -1.27 12.57 -25.36
N LEU A 144 -2.00 11.51 -25.72
CA LEU A 144 -2.93 10.84 -24.80
C LEU A 144 -2.21 10.18 -23.62
N GLN A 145 -1.00 9.66 -23.81
CA GLN A 145 -0.20 9.11 -22.72
C GLN A 145 0.21 10.19 -21.72
N ALA A 146 0.64 11.35 -22.22
CA ALA A 146 0.99 12.49 -21.39
C ALA A 146 -0.25 13.07 -20.67
N GLU A 147 -1.38 13.20 -21.37
CA GLU A 147 -2.65 13.65 -20.77
C GLU A 147 -3.18 12.69 -19.70
N ARG A 148 -3.07 11.38 -19.94
CA ARG A 148 -3.42 10.38 -18.92
C ARG A 148 -2.53 10.52 -17.69
N LEU A 149 -1.22 10.68 -17.87
CA LEU A 149 -0.29 10.87 -16.75
C LEU A 149 -0.61 12.15 -15.97
N LYS A 150 -1.00 13.22 -16.67
CA LYS A 150 -1.45 14.47 -16.04
C LYS A 150 -2.72 14.25 -15.22
N ALA A 151 -3.72 13.58 -15.78
CA ALA A 151 -4.94 13.25 -15.06
C ALA A 151 -4.67 12.37 -13.82
N GLN A 152 -3.69 11.46 -13.89
CA GLN A 152 -3.26 10.66 -12.74
C GLN A 152 -2.63 11.51 -11.64
N LEU A 153 -1.74 12.44 -12.00
CA LEU A 153 -1.16 13.41 -11.06
C LEU A 153 -2.23 14.31 -10.42
N GLU A 154 -3.21 14.76 -11.20
CA GLU A 154 -4.32 15.59 -10.71
C GLU A 154 -5.16 14.87 -9.64
N ILE A 155 -5.36 13.56 -9.76
CA ILE A 155 -6.02 12.74 -8.72
C ILE A 155 -5.24 12.82 -7.40
N ASP A 156 -3.92 12.63 -7.45
CA ASP A 156 -3.09 12.61 -6.25
C ASP A 156 -2.93 14.01 -5.63
N ILE A 157 -2.87 15.05 -6.45
CA ILE A 157 -2.90 16.45 -5.98
C ILE A 157 -4.23 16.75 -5.29
N ALA A 158 -5.36 16.36 -5.89
CA ALA A 158 -6.68 16.55 -5.28
C ALA A 158 -6.81 15.77 -3.97
N MET A 159 -6.21 14.58 -3.90
CA MET A 159 -6.13 13.80 -2.67
C MET A 159 -5.33 14.52 -1.58
N LEU A 160 -4.13 14.98 -1.92
CA LEU A 160 -3.27 15.75 -1.02
C LEU A 160 -3.99 17.00 -0.51
N ASP A 161 -4.70 17.72 -1.37
CA ASP A 161 -5.45 18.91 -0.99
C ASP A 161 -6.57 18.61 0.00
N LYS A 162 -7.32 17.51 -0.21
CA LYS A 162 -8.36 17.08 0.72
C LYS A 162 -7.76 16.68 2.07
N MET A 163 -6.64 15.96 2.06
CA MET A 163 -5.95 15.57 3.29
C MET A 163 -5.35 16.78 4.01
N LEU A 164 -4.77 17.75 3.31
CA LEU A 164 -4.23 18.97 3.91
C LEU A 164 -5.31 19.86 4.54
N GLN A 165 -6.53 19.85 4.00
CA GLN A 165 -7.67 20.60 4.53
C GLN A 165 -8.36 19.90 5.71
N ALA A 166 -8.12 18.60 5.89
CA ALA A 166 -8.80 17.78 6.88
C ALA A 166 -8.07 17.85 8.24
N GLU A 167 -8.80 18.23 9.30
CA GLU A 167 -8.26 18.33 10.66
C GLU A 167 -7.61 17.02 11.13
N GLY A 168 -8.21 15.88 10.75
CA GLY A 168 -7.66 14.56 11.04
C GLY A 168 -6.23 14.35 10.60
N PHE A 169 -5.75 15.10 9.62
CA PHE A 169 -4.41 14.94 9.03
C PHE A 169 -3.41 15.98 9.52
N GLU A 170 -3.75 16.82 10.51
CA GLU A 170 -2.85 17.84 11.05
C GLU A 170 -1.47 17.28 11.43
N SER A 171 -1.45 16.12 12.10
CA SER A 171 -0.22 15.41 12.51
C SER A 171 0.71 14.99 11.36
N VAL A 172 0.21 14.93 10.12
CA VAL A 172 0.97 14.55 8.91
C VAL A 172 1.00 15.65 7.85
N SER A 173 0.42 16.82 8.13
CA SER A 173 0.29 17.97 7.22
C SER A 173 1.63 18.41 6.62
N GLY A 174 2.70 18.48 7.43
CA GLY A 174 4.04 18.81 6.93
C GLY A 174 4.53 17.84 5.85
N ARG A 175 4.35 16.53 6.06
CA ARG A 175 4.74 15.51 5.06
C ARG A 175 3.87 15.59 3.80
N LEU A 176 2.59 15.86 3.95
CA LEU A 176 1.67 16.05 2.83
C LEU A 176 2.07 17.28 2.00
N PHE A 177 2.49 18.36 2.65
CA PHE A 177 3.01 19.56 2.01
C PHE A 177 4.31 19.26 1.26
N ASP A 178 5.26 18.56 1.88
CA ASP A 178 6.53 18.17 1.23
C ASP A 178 6.28 17.31 -0.02
N ILE A 179 5.30 16.40 0.02
CA ILE A 179 4.88 15.61 -1.15
C ILE A 179 4.31 16.55 -2.22
N LYS A 180 3.40 17.46 -1.85
CA LYS A 180 2.79 18.42 -2.79
C LYS A 180 3.82 19.32 -3.47
N GLU A 181 4.83 19.81 -2.74
CA GLU A 181 5.92 20.61 -3.31
C GLU A 181 6.76 19.81 -4.31
N GLN A 182 6.94 18.50 -4.09
CA GLN A 182 7.63 17.61 -5.04
C GLN A 182 6.81 17.35 -6.32
N VAL A 183 5.47 17.43 -6.25
CA VAL A 183 4.62 17.26 -7.44
C VAL A 183 4.76 18.43 -8.41
N GLY A 184 4.92 19.66 -7.91
CA GLY A 184 4.95 20.88 -8.74
C GLY A 184 5.88 20.77 -9.96
N PRO A 185 7.18 20.50 -9.76
CA PRO A 185 8.14 20.35 -10.87
C PRO A 185 7.77 19.25 -11.87
N ILE A 186 7.11 18.16 -11.42
CA ILE A 186 6.69 17.05 -12.28
C ILE A 186 5.54 17.51 -13.20
N VAL A 187 4.59 18.28 -12.66
CA VAL A 187 3.49 18.85 -13.44
C VAL A 187 4.02 19.85 -14.45
N ASP A 188 4.91 20.75 -14.05
CA ASP A 188 5.51 21.75 -14.94
C ASP A 188 6.25 21.09 -16.12
N GLU A 189 7.04 20.04 -15.83
CA GLU A 189 7.75 19.27 -16.86
C GLU A 189 6.78 18.57 -17.81
N LEU A 190 5.71 17.99 -17.28
CA LEU A 190 4.69 17.32 -18.08
C LEU A 190 3.90 18.28 -18.97
N GLU A 191 3.54 19.45 -18.46
CA GLU A 191 2.86 20.49 -19.23
C GLU A 191 3.71 21.00 -20.38
N LYS A 192 5.01 21.20 -20.13
CA LYS A 192 5.95 21.57 -21.18
C LYS A 192 6.03 20.50 -22.28
N VAL A 193 6.14 19.22 -21.91
CA VAL A 193 6.15 18.12 -22.89
C VAL A 193 4.85 18.09 -23.69
N LEU A 194 3.70 18.29 -23.04
CA LEU A 194 2.41 18.36 -23.72
C LEU A 194 2.33 19.51 -24.73
N GLU A 195 2.84 20.69 -24.35
CA GLU A 195 2.95 21.86 -25.24
C GLU A 195 3.81 21.55 -26.46
N ASP A 196 5.02 21.02 -26.25
CA ASP A 196 5.96 20.68 -27.34
C ASP A 196 5.34 19.66 -28.34
N ILE A 197 4.61 18.65 -27.84
CA ILE A 197 3.95 17.65 -28.71
C ILE A 197 2.81 18.30 -29.53
N ARG A 198 2.04 19.20 -28.91
CA ARG A 198 0.91 19.89 -29.55
C ARG A 198 1.39 20.86 -30.63
N GLU A 199 2.46 21.60 -30.36
CA GLU A 199 3.09 22.50 -31.33
C GLU A 199 3.83 21.74 -32.45
N GLY A 200 4.14 20.45 -32.23
CA GLY A 200 4.89 19.64 -33.18
C GLY A 200 6.38 19.97 -33.20
N THR A 201 6.87 20.62 -32.14
CA THR A 201 8.28 20.92 -31.90
C THR A 201 8.99 19.78 -31.16
N ALA A 202 8.22 18.88 -30.54
CA ALA A 202 8.75 17.75 -29.80
C ALA A 202 9.51 16.73 -30.65
N VAL A 203 10.67 16.30 -30.15
CA VAL A 203 11.41 15.16 -30.70
C VAL A 203 10.85 13.86 -30.11
N PRO A 204 10.37 12.89 -30.92
CA PRO A 204 9.68 11.70 -30.40
C PRO A 204 10.48 10.89 -29.36
N GLU A 205 11.78 10.76 -29.57
CA GLU A 205 12.66 10.02 -28.65
C GLU A 205 12.79 10.74 -27.30
N GLU A 206 12.91 12.07 -27.31
CA GLU A 206 12.98 12.88 -26.10
C GLU A 206 11.67 12.82 -25.31
N VAL A 207 10.52 12.90 -26.00
CA VAL A 207 9.20 12.75 -25.38
C VAL A 207 9.08 11.43 -24.62
N SER A 208 9.43 10.31 -25.27
CA SER A 208 9.35 8.99 -24.65
C SER A 208 10.25 8.88 -23.41
N GLN A 209 11.46 9.43 -23.48
CA GLN A 209 12.41 9.44 -22.36
C GLN A 209 11.90 10.30 -21.20
N THR A 210 11.42 11.51 -21.48
CA THR A 210 10.88 12.42 -20.47
C THR A 210 9.62 11.86 -19.81
N LEU A 211 8.65 11.37 -20.59
CA LEU A 211 7.45 10.73 -20.02
C LEU A 211 7.79 9.51 -19.16
N SER A 212 8.80 8.73 -19.55
CA SER A 212 9.27 7.61 -18.75
C SER A 212 9.91 8.07 -17.43
N GLN A 213 10.61 9.21 -17.43
CA GLN A 213 11.19 9.81 -16.23
C GLN A 213 10.10 10.35 -15.30
N ILE A 214 9.18 11.16 -15.82
CA ILE A 214 8.03 11.70 -15.09
C ILE A 214 7.24 10.55 -14.45
N ARG A 215 6.98 9.47 -15.21
CA ARG A 215 6.28 8.31 -14.67
C ARG A 215 7.01 7.66 -13.49
N ARG A 216 8.33 7.53 -13.53
CA ARG A 216 9.09 6.98 -12.39
C ARG A 216 9.01 7.88 -11.15
N GLN A 217 9.10 9.19 -11.33
CA GLN A 217 8.96 10.16 -10.23
C GLN A 217 7.53 10.13 -9.66
N TYR A 218 6.54 10.03 -10.54
CA TYR A 218 5.15 9.84 -10.16
C TYR A 218 4.92 8.55 -9.38
N ASP A 219 5.40 7.40 -9.86
CA ASP A 219 5.27 6.11 -9.18
C ASP A 219 5.91 6.17 -7.77
N GLN A 220 7.03 6.89 -7.60
CA GLN A 220 7.65 7.09 -6.28
C GLN A 220 6.74 7.92 -5.35
N LEU A 221 6.14 8.98 -5.89
CA LEU A 221 5.25 9.86 -5.14
C LEU A 221 3.95 9.16 -4.73
N ASP A 222 3.32 8.42 -5.65
CA ASP A 222 2.13 7.61 -5.40
C ASP A 222 2.36 6.60 -4.27
N ASN A 223 3.52 5.93 -4.27
CA ASN A 223 3.90 5.02 -3.19
C ASN A 223 4.03 5.72 -1.83
N LEU A 224 4.59 6.94 -1.79
CA LEU A 224 4.70 7.74 -0.57
C LEU A 224 3.31 8.15 -0.05
N LEU A 225 2.45 8.62 -0.95
CA LEU A 225 1.08 9.01 -0.62
C LEU A 225 0.27 7.82 -0.11
N THR A 226 0.33 6.68 -0.83
CA THR A 226 -0.34 5.44 -0.45
C THR A 226 0.12 4.97 0.94
N SER A 227 1.43 4.96 1.20
CA SER A 227 1.98 4.59 2.52
C SER A 227 1.48 5.51 3.65
N LEU A 228 1.39 6.81 3.39
CA LEU A 228 0.88 7.79 4.35
C LEU A 228 -0.61 7.58 4.64
N ILE A 229 -1.41 7.35 3.59
CA ILE A 229 -2.83 7.01 3.72
C ILE A 229 -3.00 5.72 4.53
N GLU A 230 -2.28 4.65 4.19
CA GLU A 230 -2.33 3.38 4.92
C GLU A 230 -2.00 3.58 6.40
N LYS A 231 -0.92 4.30 6.71
CA LYS A 231 -0.55 4.63 8.09
C LYS A 231 -1.70 5.33 8.81
N LYS A 232 -2.38 6.27 8.14
CA LYS A 232 -3.50 7.00 8.74
C LYS A 232 -4.72 6.12 8.96
N ILE A 233 -5.03 5.22 8.02
CA ILE A 233 -6.06 4.19 8.19
C ILE A 233 -5.79 3.38 9.46
N PHE A 234 -4.55 2.94 9.69
CA PHE A 234 -4.21 2.20 10.91
C PHE A 234 -4.30 3.04 12.18
N GLN A 235 -3.82 4.28 12.14
CA GLN A 235 -3.92 5.19 13.29
C GLN A 235 -5.38 5.38 13.72
N ILE A 236 -6.27 5.67 12.77
CA ILE A 236 -7.70 5.85 13.05
C ILE A 236 -8.33 4.54 13.52
N THR A 237 -8.00 3.41 12.88
CA THR A 237 -8.53 2.11 13.30
C THR A 237 -8.12 1.80 14.73
N ASN A 238 -6.86 1.98 15.09
CA ASN A 238 -6.36 1.71 16.44
C ASN A 238 -7.02 2.62 17.48
N LEU A 239 -7.16 3.92 17.17
CA LEU A 239 -7.85 4.86 18.05
C LEU A 239 -9.29 4.42 18.33
N ARG A 240 -10.06 4.10 17.28
CA ARG A 240 -11.46 3.65 17.45
C ARG A 240 -11.57 2.28 18.11
N ALA A 241 -10.65 1.38 17.81
CA ALA A 241 -10.60 0.06 18.44
C ALA A 241 -10.31 0.18 19.95
N GLU A 242 -9.41 1.06 20.35
CA GLU A 242 -9.13 1.35 21.77
C GLU A 242 -10.37 1.92 22.48
N GLU A 243 -11.07 2.87 21.85
CA GLU A 243 -12.33 3.44 22.37
C GLU A 243 -13.43 2.37 22.58
N GLU A 244 -13.49 1.36 21.72
CA GLU A 244 -14.45 0.24 21.78
C GLU A 244 -13.96 -0.95 22.65
N GLY A 245 -12.77 -0.81 23.24
CA GLY A 245 -12.16 -1.79 24.15
C GLY A 245 -11.60 -3.03 23.47
N TYR A 246 -11.07 -2.91 22.26
CA TYR A 246 -10.29 -3.95 21.59
C TYR A 246 -8.86 -3.97 22.10
N ASP A 247 -8.33 -5.18 22.31
CA ASP A 247 -6.95 -5.39 22.78
C ASP A 247 -5.97 -5.56 21.60
N LEU A 248 -6.47 -5.98 20.43
CA LEU A 248 -5.66 -6.25 19.24
C LEU A 248 -6.43 -5.95 17.96
N VAL A 249 -5.78 -5.26 17.02
CA VAL A 249 -6.27 -5.03 15.66
C VAL A 249 -5.32 -5.65 14.66
N LEU A 250 -5.85 -6.48 13.77
CA LEU A 250 -5.10 -7.15 12.70
C LEU A 250 -5.29 -6.43 11.36
N ARG A 251 -4.21 -6.30 10.59
CA ARG A 251 -4.30 -5.87 9.19
C ARG A 251 -4.71 -7.07 8.33
N GLN A 252 -5.78 -6.92 7.56
CA GLN A 252 -6.10 -7.87 6.51
C GLN A 252 -5.32 -7.51 5.23
N GLU A 253 -4.21 -8.20 4.98
CA GLU A 253 -3.47 -8.10 3.71
C GLU A 253 -3.97 -9.11 2.66
N ASN A 254 -4.60 -10.22 3.09
CA ASN A 254 -5.04 -11.35 2.24
C ASN A 254 -6.29 -12.05 2.82
N VAL A 255 -6.67 -13.24 2.29
CA VAL A 255 -7.71 -14.09 2.89
C VAL A 255 -7.23 -14.57 4.26
N VAL A 256 -7.76 -13.98 5.34
CA VAL A 256 -7.45 -14.46 6.68
C VAL A 256 -8.36 -15.63 7.01
N LEU A 257 -7.79 -16.83 7.10
CA LEU A 257 -8.50 -18.03 7.51
C LEU A 257 -8.49 -18.11 9.04
N TYR A 258 -9.54 -17.57 9.66
CA TYR A 258 -9.73 -17.71 11.10
C TYR A 258 -10.39 -19.05 11.43
N ARG A 259 -9.86 -19.75 12.43
CA ARG A 259 -10.46 -20.99 12.95
C ARG A 259 -11.83 -20.74 13.62
N ASN A 260 -12.08 -19.51 14.08
CA ASN A 260 -13.32 -19.10 14.70
C ASN A 260 -13.60 -17.62 14.36
N SER A 261 -14.35 -17.38 13.28
CA SER A 261 -14.74 -16.05 12.80
C SER A 261 -15.60 -15.29 13.82
N ASP A 262 -16.34 -16.00 14.67
CA ASP A 262 -17.29 -15.41 15.62
C ASP A 262 -16.61 -14.69 16.80
N LYS A 263 -15.27 -14.70 16.85
CA LYS A 263 -14.46 -14.06 17.89
C LYS A 263 -13.62 -12.90 17.36
N ILE A 264 -13.73 -12.57 16.09
CA ILE A 264 -12.91 -11.53 15.47
C ILE A 264 -13.83 -10.62 14.67
N ASP A 265 -13.90 -9.37 15.12
CA ASP A 265 -14.82 -8.39 14.55
C ASP A 265 -14.17 -7.67 13.35
N ASP A 266 -14.98 -7.40 12.32
CA ASP A 266 -14.57 -6.57 11.20
C ASP A 266 -14.72 -5.08 11.55
N LEU A 267 -13.60 -4.37 11.64
CA LEU A 267 -13.55 -2.95 11.95
C LEU A 267 -13.61 -2.07 10.70
N THR A 268 -13.67 -2.64 9.49
CA THR A 268 -13.54 -1.92 8.22
C THR A 268 -14.59 -0.82 8.05
N GLU A 269 -15.87 -1.08 8.33
CA GLU A 269 -16.91 -0.06 8.21
C GLU A 269 -16.80 1.05 9.26
N MET A 270 -16.42 0.70 10.49
CA MET A 270 -16.14 1.69 11.54
C MET A 270 -14.98 2.61 11.12
N THR A 271 -13.91 2.03 10.62
CA THR A 271 -12.76 2.78 10.09
C THR A 271 -13.16 3.65 8.90
N LYS A 272 -13.95 3.15 7.94
CA LYS A 272 -14.45 3.93 6.80
C LYS A 272 -15.29 5.12 7.25
N LYS A 273 -16.16 4.91 8.24
CA LYS A 273 -16.97 5.99 8.81
C LYS A 273 -16.08 7.06 9.45
N ALA A 274 -15.14 6.67 10.30
CA ALA A 274 -14.21 7.60 10.94
C ALA A 274 -13.36 8.35 9.90
N LEU A 275 -12.86 7.68 8.85
CA LEU A 275 -12.11 8.34 7.78
C LEU A 275 -12.95 9.39 7.03
N ARG A 276 -14.23 9.11 6.76
CA ARG A 276 -15.13 10.09 6.13
C ARG A 276 -15.36 11.31 7.02
N GLU A 277 -15.48 11.10 8.32
CA GLU A 277 -15.61 12.20 9.29
C GLU A 277 -14.34 13.07 9.29
N GLU A 278 -13.17 12.44 9.30
CA GLU A 278 -11.89 13.14 9.30
C GLU A 278 -11.64 13.94 8.00
N ILE A 279 -11.99 13.36 6.84
CA ILE A 279 -11.83 14.03 5.52
C ILE A 279 -12.93 15.08 5.27
N GLY A 280 -14.13 14.87 5.83
CA GLY A 280 -15.31 15.70 5.59
C GLY A 280 -15.55 16.80 6.62
N SER A 281 -14.85 16.81 7.76
CA SER A 281 -14.98 17.84 8.79
C SER A 281 -14.49 19.19 8.26
N LYS A 282 -15.42 20.15 8.14
CA LYS A 282 -15.17 21.58 7.95
C LYS A 282 -15.94 22.36 9.00
#